data_AF-A0AAV2SBP0-F1
#
_entry.id   AF-A0AAV2SBP0-F1
#
_cell.length_a   1.000
_cell.length_b   1.000
_cell.length_c   1.000
_cell.angle_alpha   90.00
_cell.angle_beta   90.00
_cell.angle_gamma   90.00
#
_symmetry.space_group_name_H-M   'P 1'
#
loop_
_entity.id
_entity.type
_entity.pdbx_description
1 polymer ?
#
loop_
_entity_poly.entity_id
_entity_poly.type
_entity_poly.pdbx_seq_one_letter_code
_entity_poly.pdbx_strand_id
1 'polypeptide(L)'
;SCVATNTCCCLLSYTATNLTRCVDILSSNIDRLGISKRVSIAILGDSRQRQIFTSFVHLLRYTHMTYELQGRHGSIRELERFLLNGTNIHTNIVLKGSTDIPLDITFYWDPLLTEQLPKLLYQWLQHSPTSPRLLIIGTGAHYLCRYNETASVMLGKHLAAVLPSLN
;
A
#
# COMPACT_ATOMS: atom_id res chain seq x y z
N SER A 1 -21.94 -15.82 9.68
CA SER A 1 -21.79 -17.12 10.37
C SER A 1 -21.90 -18.21 9.32
N CYS A 2 -20.80 -18.87 8.99
CA CYS A 2 -20.80 -20.03 8.09
C CYS A 2 -20.56 -21.28 8.94
N VAL A 3 -21.54 -22.18 8.95
CA VAL A 3 -21.40 -23.52 9.56
C VAL A 3 -20.69 -24.40 8.55
N ALA A 4 -19.57 -24.97 8.96
CA ALA A 4 -18.69 -25.76 8.13
C ALA A 4 -19.27 -27.16 7.87
N THR A 5 -19.50 -27.49 6.60
CA THR A 5 -19.24 -28.83 6.07
C THR A 5 -18.60 -28.70 4.69
N ASN A 6 -17.40 -29.27 4.57
CA ASN A 6 -16.52 -29.45 3.41
C ASN A 6 -16.42 -28.35 2.32
N THR A 7 -15.29 -27.63 2.46
CA THR A 7 -14.51 -26.90 1.45
C THR A 7 -15.17 -25.69 0.78
N CYS A 8 -15.76 -24.82 1.59
CA CYS A 8 -15.81 -23.41 1.25
C CYS A 8 -14.93 -22.64 2.25
N CYS A 9 -13.73 -22.26 1.84
CA CYS A 9 -12.88 -21.37 2.64
C CYS A 9 -13.55 -19.99 2.67
N CYS A 10 -14.11 -19.62 3.81
CA CYS A 10 -14.60 -18.26 4.01
C CYS A 10 -13.45 -17.37 4.47
N LEU A 11 -13.37 -16.16 3.91
CA LEU A 11 -12.52 -15.12 4.48
C LEU A 11 -12.94 -14.89 5.93
N LEU A 12 -11.95 -14.84 6.82
CA LEU A 12 -12.18 -14.59 8.23
C LEU A 12 -12.80 -13.20 8.39
N SER A 13 -13.92 -13.09 9.12
CA SER A 13 -14.58 -11.80 9.30
C SER A 13 -13.63 -10.81 9.97
N TYR A 14 -13.56 -9.60 9.41
CA TYR A 14 -12.73 -8.55 9.96
C TYR A 14 -13.24 -8.14 11.34
N THR A 15 -12.38 -8.29 12.34
CA THR A 15 -12.54 -7.71 13.69
C THR A 15 -11.17 -7.26 14.16
N ALA A 16 -11.11 -6.26 15.05
CA ALA A 16 -9.83 -5.83 15.65
C ALA A 16 -9.12 -7.00 16.35
N THR A 17 -9.87 -7.87 17.04
CA THR A 17 -9.34 -9.07 17.69
C THR A 17 -8.72 -10.05 16.69
N ASN A 18 -9.36 -10.29 15.56
CA ASN A 18 -8.82 -11.17 14.52
C ASN A 18 -7.60 -10.56 13.85
N LEU A 19 -7.58 -9.25 13.64
CA LEU A 19 -6.41 -8.54 13.15
C LEU A 19 -5.23 -8.66 14.12
N THR A 20 -5.43 -8.34 15.41
CA THR A 20 -4.38 -8.48 16.43
C THR A 20 -3.89 -9.92 16.48
N ARG A 21 -4.79 -10.91 16.44
CA ARG A 21 -4.41 -12.33 16.39
C ARG A 21 -3.60 -12.69 15.14
N CYS A 22 -3.95 -12.15 13.98
CA CYS A 22 -3.15 -12.35 12.77
C CYS A 22 -1.76 -11.71 12.90
N VAL A 23 -1.67 -10.50 13.46
CA VAL A 23 -0.40 -9.84 13.77
C VAL A 23 0.41 -10.66 14.77
N ASP A 24 -0.20 -11.17 15.83
CA ASP A 24 0.43 -12.03 16.83
C ASP A 24 0.93 -13.35 16.22
N ILE A 25 0.19 -13.96 15.31
CA ILE A 25 0.64 -15.16 14.59
C ILE A 25 1.86 -14.82 13.72
N LEU A 26 1.81 -13.69 13.02
CA LEU A 26 2.95 -13.21 12.23
C LEU A 26 4.17 -12.89 13.13
N SER A 27 3.95 -12.31 14.31
CA SER A 27 4.98 -11.96 15.30
C SER A 27 5.53 -13.17 16.09
N SER A 28 4.71 -14.15 16.42
CA SER A 28 5.10 -15.33 17.22
C SER A 28 6.07 -16.25 16.48
N ASN A 29 5.98 -16.30 15.15
CA ASN A 29 6.99 -16.94 14.31
C ASN A 29 8.35 -16.18 14.33
N ILE A 30 8.35 -14.91 14.75
CA ILE A 30 9.53 -14.02 14.83
C ILE A 30 10.21 -14.10 16.20
N ASP A 31 9.47 -14.31 17.30
CA ASP A 31 10.05 -14.46 18.64
C ASP A 31 11.05 -15.63 18.74
N ARG A 32 10.89 -16.66 17.89
CA ARG A 32 11.85 -17.78 17.76
C ARG A 32 13.20 -17.37 17.15
N LEU A 33 13.28 -16.17 16.54
CA LEU A 33 14.45 -15.65 15.83
C LEU A 33 15.09 -14.43 16.53
N GLY A 34 14.55 -13.97 17.67
CA GLY A 34 15.13 -12.88 18.47
C GLY A 34 15.10 -11.48 17.81
N ILE A 35 14.25 -11.28 16.80
CA ILE A 35 14.11 -10.00 16.06
C ILE A 35 12.90 -9.23 16.62
N SER A 36 12.94 -7.89 16.54
CA SER A 36 11.88 -6.96 16.97
C SER A 36 10.45 -7.48 16.72
N LYS A 37 9.60 -7.41 17.75
CA LYS A 37 8.21 -7.93 17.78
C LYS A 37 7.23 -7.24 16.83
N ARG A 38 7.69 -6.26 16.04
CA ARG A 38 6.86 -5.45 15.16
C ARG A 38 6.80 -6.04 13.76
N VAL A 39 5.59 -6.23 13.26
CA VAL A 39 5.33 -6.62 11.88
C VAL A 39 5.34 -5.36 11.02
N SER A 40 6.20 -5.33 10.00
CA SER A 40 6.20 -4.24 9.01
C SER A 40 5.58 -4.71 7.71
N ILE A 41 4.68 -3.92 7.14
CA ILE A 41 4.07 -4.11 5.82
C ILE A 41 4.51 -2.94 4.94
N ALA A 42 5.00 -3.22 3.74
CA ALA A 42 5.30 -2.21 2.73
C ALA A 42 4.33 -2.34 1.56
N ILE A 43 3.72 -1.23 1.16
CA ILE A 43 2.84 -1.12 0.00
C ILE A 43 3.50 -0.13 -0.97
N LEU A 44 3.82 -0.58 -2.19
CA LEU A 44 4.53 0.21 -3.19
C LEU A 44 3.77 0.24 -4.51
N GLY A 45 3.56 1.44 -5.05
CA GLY A 45 2.97 1.56 -6.37
C GLY A 45 2.29 2.89 -6.65
N ASP A 46 1.25 2.81 -7.48
CA ASP A 46 0.46 3.94 -7.96
C ASP A 46 -0.80 4.21 -7.10
N SER A 47 -1.76 4.95 -7.67
CA SER A 47 -3.01 5.29 -7.02
C SER A 47 -3.84 4.07 -6.62
N ARG A 48 -3.71 2.93 -7.32
CA ARG A 48 -4.42 1.70 -6.95
C ARG A 48 -3.86 1.10 -5.65
N GLN A 49 -2.55 1.14 -5.47
CA GLN A 49 -1.88 0.72 -4.26
C GLN A 49 -2.18 1.69 -3.11
N ARG A 50 -2.32 2.98 -3.41
CA ARG A 50 -2.83 3.97 -2.44
C ARG A 50 -4.27 3.66 -2.00
N GLN A 51 -5.14 3.14 -2.87
CA GLN A 51 -6.49 2.71 -2.49
C GLN A 51 -6.45 1.48 -1.55
N ILE A 52 -5.55 0.53 -1.80
CA ILE A 52 -5.33 -0.60 -0.89
C ILE A 52 -4.87 -0.09 0.47
N PHE A 53 -3.87 0.80 0.49
CA PHE A 53 -3.41 1.44 1.73
C PHE A 53 -4.53 2.20 2.46
N THR A 54 -5.36 2.95 1.72
CA THR A 54 -6.52 3.66 2.30
C THR A 54 -7.52 2.68 2.90
N SER A 55 -7.68 1.50 2.31
CA SER A 55 -8.52 0.42 2.87
C SER A 55 -7.96 -0.08 4.19
N PHE A 56 -6.63 -0.24 4.31
CA PHE A 56 -5.99 -0.53 5.61
C PHE A 56 -6.26 0.57 6.64
N VAL A 57 -6.06 1.84 6.27
CA VAL A 57 -6.35 2.99 7.16
C VAL A 57 -7.79 2.94 7.67
N HIS A 58 -8.74 2.71 6.78
CA HIS A 58 -10.15 2.64 7.13
C HIS A 58 -10.47 1.47 8.07
N LEU A 59 -9.91 0.28 7.81
CA LEU A 59 -10.07 -0.88 8.69
C LEU A 59 -9.48 -0.59 10.08
N LEU A 60 -8.33 0.08 10.14
CA LEU A 60 -7.57 0.35 11.35
C LEU A 60 -8.02 1.62 12.10
N ARG A 61 -9.02 2.36 11.63
CA ARG A 61 -9.39 3.70 12.17
C ARG A 61 -9.74 3.76 13.66
N TYR A 62 -10.12 2.62 14.24
CA TYR A 62 -10.45 2.50 15.67
C TYR A 62 -9.26 2.09 16.54
N THR A 63 -8.08 1.92 15.95
CA THR A 63 -6.85 1.59 16.66
C THR A 63 -6.08 2.84 17.10
N HIS A 64 -5.14 2.68 18.03
CA HIS A 64 -4.27 3.76 18.53
C HIS A 64 -3.03 3.98 17.66
N MET A 65 -3.20 3.93 16.33
CA MET A 65 -2.11 4.15 15.39
C MET A 65 -1.89 5.62 15.10
N THR A 66 -0.63 5.98 14.87
CA THR A 66 -0.22 7.31 14.42
C THR A 66 0.28 7.23 12.98
N TYR A 67 0.29 8.37 12.30
CA TYR A 67 0.89 8.48 10.98
C TYR A 67 2.01 9.50 10.96
N GLU A 68 2.89 9.35 9.97
CA GLU A 68 3.90 10.31 9.58
C GLU A 68 3.78 10.56 8.07
N LEU A 69 3.65 11.83 7.71
CA LEU A 69 3.50 12.31 6.34
C LEU A 69 4.32 13.60 6.18
N GLN A 70 5.45 13.53 5.47
CA GLN A 70 6.30 14.71 5.20
C GLN A 70 6.66 15.51 6.48
N GLY A 71 7.02 14.81 7.56
CA GLY A 71 7.34 15.42 8.85
C GLY A 71 6.13 15.87 9.67
N ARG A 72 4.91 15.74 9.16
CA ARG A 72 3.69 15.90 9.95
C ARG A 72 3.36 14.58 10.64
N HIS A 73 2.98 14.67 11.90
CA HIS A 73 2.53 13.55 12.70
C HIS A 73 1.08 13.78 13.14
N GLY A 74 0.31 12.71 13.23
CA GLY A 74 -1.06 12.78 13.70
C GLY A 74 -1.68 11.42 13.94
N SER A 75 -2.97 11.40 14.23
CA SER A 75 -3.73 10.17 14.48
C SER A 75 -4.19 9.51 13.18
N ILE A 76 -4.38 8.19 13.18
CA ILE A 76 -4.93 7.48 12.01
C ILE A 76 -6.29 8.01 11.55
N ARG A 77 -7.10 8.57 12.48
CA ARG A 77 -8.39 9.22 12.18
C ARG A 77 -8.24 10.54 11.42
N GLU A 78 -7.17 11.28 11.67
CA GLU A 78 -6.84 12.48 10.87
C GLU A 78 -6.40 12.09 9.48
N LEU A 79 -5.54 11.08 9.37
CA LEU A 79 -5.11 10.56 8.07
C LEU A 79 -6.30 10.02 7.26
N GLU A 80 -7.22 9.28 7.88
CA GLU A 80 -8.42 8.77 7.22
C GLU A 80 -9.23 9.91 6.59
N ARG A 81 -9.52 10.97 7.38
CA ARG A 81 -10.22 12.15 6.87
C ARG A 81 -9.45 12.82 5.73
N PHE A 82 -8.14 12.93 5.85
CA PHE A 82 -7.28 13.54 4.84
C PHE A 82 -7.28 12.77 3.51
N LEU A 83 -7.26 11.43 3.58
CA LEU A 83 -7.33 10.53 2.42
C LEU A 83 -8.72 10.53 1.77
N LEU A 84 -9.80 10.53 2.58
CA LEU A 84 -11.17 10.53 2.09
C LEU A 84 -11.57 11.85 1.42
N ASN A 85 -10.99 12.97 1.85
CA ASN A 85 -11.24 14.28 1.24
C ASN A 85 -10.60 14.45 -0.15
N GLY A 86 -10.05 13.39 -0.74
CA GLY A 86 -9.54 13.40 -2.10
C GLY A 86 -8.23 14.19 -2.28
N THR A 87 -7.50 14.44 -1.19
CA THR A 87 -6.21 15.12 -1.30
C THR A 87 -5.26 14.25 -2.13
N ASN A 88 -4.76 14.78 -3.24
CA ASN A 88 -3.81 14.08 -4.10
C ASN A 88 -2.44 14.02 -3.43
N ILE A 89 -2.20 12.94 -2.69
CA ILE A 89 -0.94 12.69 -1.99
C ILE A 89 -0.07 11.81 -2.86
N HIS A 90 1.00 12.39 -3.41
CA HIS A 90 2.04 11.71 -4.20
C HIS A 90 3.32 11.59 -3.37
N THR A 91 3.20 11.10 -2.14
CA THR A 91 4.33 10.98 -1.22
C THR A 91 4.16 9.76 -0.34
N ASN A 92 5.24 9.42 0.37
CA ASN A 92 5.26 8.26 1.25
C ASN A 92 4.47 8.56 2.53
N ILE A 93 3.77 7.54 3.04
CA ILE A 93 2.97 7.63 4.26
C ILE A 93 3.37 6.47 5.16
N VAL A 94 3.73 6.76 6.40
CA VAL A 94 4.08 5.73 7.38
C VAL A 94 2.98 5.69 8.43
N LEU A 95 2.38 4.52 8.66
CA LEU A 95 1.55 4.22 9.81
C LEU A 95 2.38 3.47 10.85
N LYS A 96 2.38 3.99 12.07
CA LYS A 96 3.07 3.40 13.21
C LYS A 96 2.06 2.84 14.20
N GLY A 97 2.19 1.55 14.48
CA GLY A 97 1.43 0.81 15.48
C GLY A 97 1.68 1.29 16.91
N SER A 98 0.75 1.03 17.82
CA SER A 98 1.02 1.16 19.26
C SER A 98 1.82 -0.05 19.78
N THR A 99 1.93 -0.19 21.10
CA THR A 99 2.42 -1.43 21.75
C THR A 99 1.44 -2.58 21.58
N ASP A 100 0.14 -2.29 21.62
CA ASP A 100 -0.94 -3.30 21.60
C ASP A 100 -1.21 -3.83 20.20
N ILE A 101 -0.78 -3.07 19.18
CA ILE A 101 -0.85 -3.43 17.78
C ILE A 101 0.54 -3.17 17.21
N PRO A 102 1.47 -4.14 17.32
CA PRO A 102 2.85 -3.99 16.87
C PRO A 102 2.92 -4.16 15.34
N LEU A 103 2.16 -3.33 14.62
CA LEU A 103 2.02 -3.35 13.16
C LEU A 103 2.40 -1.99 12.62
N ASP A 104 3.37 -1.95 11.72
CA ASP A 104 3.74 -0.76 10.96
C ASP A 104 3.37 -0.98 9.50
N ILE A 105 2.80 0.03 8.84
CA ILE A 105 2.40 -0.05 7.43
C ILE A 105 2.92 1.18 6.71
N THR A 106 3.78 0.99 5.73
CA THR A 106 4.32 2.08 4.92
C THR A 106 3.81 2.01 3.50
N PHE A 107 3.22 3.10 3.03
CA PHE A 107 2.97 3.33 1.60
C PHE A 107 4.13 4.11 1.00
N TYR A 108 4.71 3.60 -0.09
CA TYR A 108 5.65 4.36 -0.92
C TYR A 108 5.01 4.69 -2.26
N TRP A 109 5.07 5.97 -2.62
CA TRP A 109 4.62 6.45 -3.92
C TRP A 109 5.72 6.20 -4.96
N ASP A 110 5.61 5.09 -5.69
CA ASP A 110 6.54 4.74 -6.78
C ASP A 110 5.73 4.18 -7.96
N PRO A 111 5.01 5.03 -8.70
CA PRO A 111 4.02 4.59 -9.68
C PRO A 111 4.61 3.75 -10.82
N LEU A 112 5.90 3.89 -11.11
CA LEU A 112 6.61 3.12 -12.13
C LEU A 112 7.53 2.05 -11.54
N LEU A 113 7.66 1.97 -10.22
CA LEU A 113 8.52 1.01 -9.51
C LEU A 113 10.01 1.10 -9.89
N THR A 114 10.44 2.22 -10.49
CA THR A 114 11.81 2.40 -10.99
C THR A 114 12.68 3.20 -10.05
N GLU A 115 12.11 4.02 -9.16
CA GLU A 115 12.88 5.01 -8.41
C GLU A 115 13.19 4.57 -6.97
N GLN A 116 12.16 4.10 -6.25
CA GLN A 116 12.27 3.75 -4.83
C GLN A 116 12.47 2.24 -4.64
N LEU A 117 11.74 1.41 -5.39
CA LEU A 117 11.75 -0.05 -5.19
C LEU A 117 13.16 -0.66 -5.26
N PRO A 118 14.03 -0.36 -6.25
CA PRO A 118 15.37 -0.95 -6.29
C PRO A 118 16.22 -0.58 -5.08
N LYS A 119 16.14 0.68 -4.62
CA LYS A 119 16.88 1.19 -3.45
C LYS A 119 16.42 0.51 -2.17
N LEU A 120 15.11 0.37 -2.00
CA LEU A 120 14.50 -0.29 -0.84
C LEU A 120 14.84 -1.77 -0.79
N LEU A 121 14.77 -2.48 -1.93
CA LEU A 121 15.17 -3.89 -2.01
C LEU A 121 16.64 -4.07 -1.59
N TYR A 122 17.54 -3.24 -2.11
CA TYR A 122 18.94 -3.27 -1.71
C TYR A 122 19.11 -3.03 -0.20
N GLN A 123 18.43 -2.03 0.35
CA GLN A 123 18.47 -1.74 1.79
C GLN A 123 17.94 -2.89 2.64
N TRP A 124 16.80 -3.48 2.26
CA TRP A 124 16.19 -4.60 2.99
C TRP A 124 17.02 -5.89 2.91
N LEU A 125 17.71 -6.12 1.79
CA LEU A 125 18.64 -7.25 1.65
C LEU A 125 19.88 -7.07 2.52
N GLN A 126 20.36 -5.83 2.71
CA GLN A 126 21.54 -5.55 3.54
C GLN A 126 21.21 -5.43 5.04
N HIS A 127 19.99 -5.02 5.40
CA HIS A 127 19.57 -4.78 6.78
C HIS A 127 18.31 -5.59 7.11
N SER A 128 18.51 -6.77 7.70
CA SER A 128 17.43 -7.67 8.14
C SER A 128 16.36 -7.05 9.07
N PRO A 129 16.68 -6.17 10.05
CA PRO A 129 15.68 -5.78 11.05
C PRO A 129 14.61 -4.81 10.54
N THR A 130 14.81 -4.14 9.39
CA THR A 130 13.87 -3.17 8.81
C THR A 130 13.13 -3.70 7.58
N SER A 131 13.41 -4.94 7.18
CA SER A 131 12.76 -5.58 6.03
C SER A 131 11.26 -5.81 6.30
N PRO A 132 10.36 -5.48 5.35
CA PRO A 132 8.94 -5.72 5.50
C PRO A 132 8.66 -7.22 5.46
N ARG A 133 7.74 -7.67 6.30
CA ARG A 133 7.27 -9.06 6.34
C ARG A 133 6.25 -9.36 5.25
N LEU A 134 5.52 -8.35 4.82
CA LEU A 134 4.63 -8.40 3.67
C LEU A 134 4.93 -7.22 2.76
N LEU A 135 5.18 -7.54 1.50
CA LEU A 135 5.43 -6.56 0.45
C LEU A 135 4.31 -6.67 -0.59
N ILE A 136 3.52 -5.60 -0.72
CA ILE A 136 2.45 -5.47 -1.71
C ILE A 136 2.94 -4.50 -2.77
N ILE A 137 3.19 -5.00 -3.97
CA ILE A 137 3.67 -4.18 -5.09
C ILE A 137 2.62 -4.19 -6.19
N GLY A 138 2.42 -3.07 -6.85
CA GLY A 138 1.80 -3.10 -8.16
C GLY A 138 1.86 -1.76 -8.86
N THR A 139 1.69 -1.83 -10.17
CA THR A 139 1.67 -0.69 -11.08
C THR A 139 0.77 -1.08 -12.23
N GLY A 140 -0.06 -0.16 -12.70
CA GLY A 140 -0.94 -0.44 -13.83
C GLY A 140 -1.53 0.80 -14.44
N ALA A 141 -1.96 1.76 -13.61
CA ALA A 141 -2.60 2.97 -14.11
C ALA A 141 -1.64 3.82 -14.97
N HIS A 142 -0.38 3.93 -14.54
CA HIS A 142 0.61 4.78 -15.23
C HIS A 142 1.16 4.13 -16.51
N TYR A 143 1.25 2.79 -16.56
CA TYR A 143 1.61 2.10 -17.79
C TYR A 143 0.52 2.26 -18.85
N LEU A 144 -0.77 2.14 -18.47
CA LEU A 144 -1.88 2.39 -19.40
C LEU A 144 -1.89 3.82 -19.94
N CYS A 145 -1.55 4.82 -19.11
CA CYS A 145 -1.40 6.21 -19.59
C CYS A 145 -0.24 6.36 -20.57
N ARG A 146 0.94 5.77 -20.31
CA ARG A 146 2.07 5.80 -21.26
C ARG A 146 1.73 5.12 -22.59
N TYR A 147 1.04 3.98 -22.56
CA TYR A 147 0.58 3.32 -23.78
C TYR A 147 -0.45 4.19 -24.53
N ASN A 148 -1.33 4.89 -23.82
CA ASN A 148 -2.28 5.83 -24.41
C ASN A 148 -1.65 7.11 -24.95
N GLU A 149 -0.59 7.65 -24.34
CA GLU A 149 0.15 8.79 -24.91
C GLU A 149 0.81 8.39 -26.23
N THR A 150 1.43 7.21 -26.27
CA THR A 150 2.05 6.68 -27.49
C THR A 150 0.99 6.37 -28.56
N ALA A 151 -0.14 5.76 -28.16
CA ALA A 151 -1.26 5.47 -29.05
C ALA A 151 -1.98 6.74 -29.51
N SER A 152 -2.15 7.76 -28.67
CA SER A 152 -2.78 9.04 -29.00
C SER A 152 -1.90 9.89 -29.92
N VAL A 153 -0.57 9.81 -29.77
CA VAL A 153 0.37 10.43 -30.72
C VAL A 153 0.33 9.69 -32.06
N MET A 154 0.23 8.36 -32.06
CA MET A 154 0.08 7.58 -33.31
C MET A 154 -1.28 7.81 -33.98
N LEU A 155 -2.39 7.86 -33.22
CA LEU A 155 -3.73 8.17 -33.73
C LEU A 155 -3.81 9.61 -34.24
N GLY A 156 -3.22 10.58 -33.51
CA GLY A 156 -3.16 11.97 -33.95
C GLY A 156 -2.36 12.16 -35.24
N LYS A 157 -1.25 11.44 -35.39
CA LYS A 157 -0.46 11.41 -36.64
C LYS A 157 -1.19 10.69 -37.78
N HIS A 158 -1.90 9.60 -37.50
CA HIS A 158 -2.70 8.90 -38.52
C HIS A 158 -3.93 9.71 -38.95
N LEU A 159 -4.66 10.33 -38.01
CA LEU A 159 -5.80 11.19 -38.31
C LEU A 159 -5.36 12.45 -39.10
N ALA A 160 -4.22 13.04 -38.75
CA ALA A 160 -3.65 14.16 -39.51
C ALA A 160 -3.19 13.76 -40.93
N ALA A 161 -2.74 12.52 -41.11
CA ALA A 161 -2.38 11.98 -42.43
C ALA A 161 -3.60 11.59 -43.28
N VAL A 162 -4.72 11.25 -42.65
CA VAL A 162 -5.98 10.84 -43.31
C VAL A 162 -6.92 12.03 -43.57
N LEU A 163 -6.69 13.19 -42.94
CA LEU A 163 -7.44 14.43 -43.16
C LEU A 163 -6.63 15.54 -43.87
N PRO A 164 -6.07 15.34 -45.09
CA PRO A 164 -5.52 16.45 -45.85
C PRO A 164 -6.64 17.10 -46.67
N SER A 165 -7.51 17.93 -46.08
CA SER A 165 -8.35 18.95 -46.77
C SER A 165 -9.48 19.54 -45.90
N LEU A 166 -9.15 20.27 -44.84
CA LEU A 166 -10.05 21.31 -44.32
C LEU A 166 -9.25 22.60 -44.10
N ASN A 167 -8.76 23.13 -45.21
CA ASN A 167 -8.77 24.54 -45.61
C ASN A 167 -8.26 24.65 -47.05
#